data_AF-A0A9D5GXQ7-F1
#
_entry.id   AF-A0A9D5GXQ7-F1
#
_cell.length_a   1.000
_cell.length_b   1.000
_cell.length_c   1.000
_cell.angle_alpha   90.00
_cell.angle_beta   90.00
_cell.angle_gamma   90.00
#
_symmetry.space_group_name_H-M   'P 1'
#
loop_
_entity.id
_entity.type
_entity.pdbx_description
1 polymer ?
#
loop_
_entity_poly.entity_id
_entity_poly.type
_entity_poly.pdbx_seq_one_letter_code
_entity_poly.pdbx_strand_id
1 'polypeptide(L)'
;MLASYIGFLVRQHIPITCDNWRSPDLKVGKEKIWSEIQACVSIEDGYLPKVTFVVVQKRHHTRLFPVNPKETDRSGKIMPGTVVDTGICHPREFDFYLNSHAGIQGTTYAAICCFG
;
A
#
# COMPACT_ATOMS: atom_id res chain seq x y z
N MET A 1 -24.75 0.94 -35.99
CA MET A 1 -24.65 -0.19 -35.04
C MET A 1 -23.24 -0.24 -34.41
N LEU A 2 -22.69 0.91 -34.01
CA LEU A 2 -21.31 1.08 -33.50
C LEU A 2 -21.25 2.27 -32.53
N ALA A 3 -22.16 2.32 -31.56
CA ALA A 3 -22.07 3.27 -30.46
C ALA A 3 -21.67 2.48 -29.21
N SER A 4 -20.40 2.65 -28.84
CA SER A 4 -19.89 2.45 -27.47
C SER A 4 -20.01 1.03 -26.90
N TYR A 5 -19.19 0.13 -27.46
CA TYR A 5 -18.62 -1.04 -26.79
C TYR A 5 -17.60 -0.64 -25.68
N ILE A 6 -17.84 0.51 -25.04
CA ILE A 6 -17.10 1.02 -23.90
C ILE A 6 -18.10 1.00 -22.76
N GLY A 7 -18.46 -0.22 -22.35
CA GLY A 7 -18.98 -0.41 -21.01
C GLY A 7 -17.93 0.16 -20.08
N PHE A 8 -18.29 1.28 -19.45
CA PHE A 8 -17.55 1.90 -18.37
C PHE A 8 -17.19 0.76 -17.40
N LEU A 9 -15.92 0.34 -17.39
CA LEU A 9 -15.45 -0.75 -16.52
C LEU A 9 -15.41 -0.16 -15.11
N VAL A 10 -16.59 -0.07 -14.51
CA VAL A 10 -16.81 0.42 -13.16
C VAL A 10 -15.98 -0.46 -12.23
N ARG A 11 -14.85 0.07 -11.74
CA ARG A 11 -13.88 -0.68 -10.95
C ARG A 11 -14.51 -1.05 -9.61
N GLN A 12 -14.82 -2.33 -9.45
CA GLN A 12 -15.38 -2.87 -8.19
C GLN A 12 -14.40 -2.78 -7.00
N HIS A 13 -13.10 -2.67 -7.28
CA HIS A 13 -12.06 -2.51 -6.25
C HIS A 13 -11.06 -1.42 -6.65
N ILE A 14 -10.84 -0.47 -5.74
CA ILE A 14 -9.95 0.67 -5.96
C ILE A 14 -8.84 0.63 -4.90
N PRO A 15 -7.65 0.09 -5.23
CA PRO A 15 -6.49 0.17 -4.36
C PRO A 15 -5.84 1.54 -4.50
N ILE A 16 -5.56 2.20 -3.39
CA ILE A 16 -4.94 3.50 -3.35
C ILE A 16 -3.65 3.38 -2.56
N THR A 17 -2.53 3.76 -3.17
CA THR A 17 -1.22 3.78 -2.53
C THR A 17 -0.74 5.21 -2.39
N CYS A 18 -0.54 5.68 -1.16
CA CYS A 18 0.04 7.00 -0.92
C CYS A 18 1.44 6.85 -0.32
N ASP A 19 2.43 7.46 -0.97
CA ASP A 19 3.78 7.59 -0.42
C ASP A 19 3.77 8.76 0.58
N ASN A 20 4.13 8.52 1.85
CA ASN A 20 4.28 9.49 2.95
C ASN A 20 2.99 9.84 3.75
N TRP A 21 2.88 9.31 4.97
CA TRP A 21 1.78 9.58 5.92
C TRP A 21 1.71 11.03 6.41
N ARG A 22 2.87 11.71 6.51
CA ARG A 22 2.98 12.99 7.22
C ARG A 22 2.53 14.19 6.40
N SER A 23 2.26 14.03 5.11
CA SER A 23 1.91 15.18 4.28
C SER A 23 0.41 15.53 4.40
N PRO A 24 0.06 16.82 4.31
CA PRO A 24 -1.33 17.27 4.12
C PRO A 24 -2.02 16.58 2.94
N ASP A 25 -1.22 16.09 1.97
CA ASP A 25 -1.66 15.40 0.77
C ASP A 25 -2.50 14.14 1.07
N LEU A 26 -2.33 13.53 2.25
CA LEU A 26 -3.17 12.41 2.68
C LEU A 26 -4.63 12.83 2.84
N LYS A 27 -4.88 14.00 3.44
CA LYS A 27 -6.24 14.54 3.62
C LYS A 27 -6.83 14.94 2.28
N VAL A 28 -6.05 15.64 1.46
CA VAL A 28 -6.45 16.06 0.11
C VAL A 28 -6.74 14.85 -0.79
N GLY A 29 -5.93 13.80 -0.70
CA GLY A 29 -6.12 12.55 -1.43
C GLY A 29 -7.40 11.84 -1.01
N LYS A 30 -7.68 11.74 0.29
CA LYS A 30 -8.92 11.18 0.82
C LYS A 30 -10.15 11.97 0.36
N GLU A 31 -10.11 13.29 0.41
CA GLU A 31 -11.20 14.17 -0.04
C GLU A 31 -11.46 14.05 -1.56
N LYS A 32 -10.41 14.06 -2.37
CA LYS A 32 -10.52 13.91 -3.83
C LYS A 32 -11.18 12.58 -4.20
N ILE A 33 -10.72 11.48 -3.60
CA ILE A 33 -11.24 10.14 -3.88
C ILE A 33 -12.69 10.02 -3.40
N TRP A 34 -13.01 10.60 -2.24
CA TRP A 34 -14.39 10.66 -1.76
C TRP A 34 -15.32 11.33 -2.78
N SER A 35 -14.89 12.46 -3.36
CA SER A 35 -15.67 13.14 -4.41
C SER A 35 -15.83 12.30 -5.69
N GLU A 36 -14.79 11.57 -6.11
CA GLU A 36 -14.86 10.67 -7.28
C GLU A 36 -15.84 9.52 -7.05
N ILE A 37 -15.84 8.92 -5.85
CA ILE A 37 -16.79 7.87 -5.47
C ILE A 37 -18.21 8.43 -5.49
N GLN A 38 -18.45 9.59 -4.86
CA GLN A 38 -19.77 10.24 -4.85
C GLN A 38 -20.30 10.49 -6.27
N ALA A 39 -19.45 10.93 -7.19
CA ALA A 39 -19.81 11.12 -8.58
C ALA A 39 -20.23 9.79 -9.24
N CYS A 40 -19.50 8.70 -9.00
CA CYS A 40 -19.86 7.39 -9.54
C CYS A 40 -21.16 6.83 -8.93
N VAL A 41 -21.41 7.02 -7.63
CA VAL A 41 -22.68 6.63 -7.00
C VAL A 41 -23.86 7.36 -7.63
N SER A 42 -23.68 8.62 -8.05
CA SER A 42 -24.75 9.39 -8.70
C SER A 42 -25.09 8.92 -10.13
N ILE A 43 -24.20 8.13 -10.76
CA ILE A 43 -24.38 7.63 -12.13
C ILE A 43 -25.06 6.25 -12.13
N GLU A 44 -24.79 5.40 -11.14
CA GLU A 44 -25.32 4.04 -11.05
C GLU A 44 -25.88 3.75 -9.65
N ASP A 45 -27.20 3.59 -9.56
CA ASP A 45 -27.88 3.21 -8.32
C ASP A 45 -27.35 1.86 -7.80
N GLY A 46 -26.78 1.87 -6.59
CA GLY A 46 -26.23 0.68 -5.94
C GLY A 46 -24.74 0.45 -6.17
N TYR A 47 -24.02 1.34 -6.87
CA TYR A 47 -22.58 1.23 -7.00
C TYR A 47 -21.87 1.55 -5.68
N LEU A 48 -21.31 0.52 -5.02
CA LEU A 48 -20.53 0.63 -3.79
C LEU A 48 -19.17 -0.04 -3.97
N PRO A 49 -18.17 0.65 -4.56
CA PRO A 49 -16.87 0.06 -4.78
C PRO A 49 -16.19 -0.22 -3.46
N LYS A 50 -15.49 -1.35 -3.39
CA LYS A 50 -14.60 -1.64 -2.26
C LYS A 50 -13.33 -0.81 -2.42
N VAL A 51 -13.09 0.08 -1.47
CA VAL A 51 -11.91 0.95 -1.47
C VAL A 51 -10.93 0.43 -0.44
N THR A 52 -9.68 0.24 -0.87
CA THR A 52 -8.60 -0.19 0.01
C THR A 52 -7.51 0.86 -0.02
N PHE A 53 -7.27 1.49 1.11
CA PHE A 53 -6.29 2.56 1.25
C PHE A 53 -5.03 2.01 1.94
N VAL A 54 -3.90 2.11 1.25
CA VAL A 54 -2.59 1.63 1.71
C VAL A 54 -1.63 2.82 1.74
N VAL A 55 -1.09 3.10 2.91
CA VAL A 55 -0.05 4.12 3.09
C VAL A 55 1.30 3.45 3.13
N VAL A 56 2.21 3.91 2.27
CA VAL A 56 3.58 3.40 2.19
C VAL A 56 4.53 4.43 2.80
N GLN A 57 5.26 4.02 3.84
CA GLN A 57 6.29 4.80 4.49
C GLN A 57 7.66 4.13 4.29
N LYS A 58 8.47 4.66 3.36
CA LYS A 58 9.83 4.15 3.07
C LYS A 58 10.90 4.72 4.00
N ARG A 59 10.66 5.91 4.59
CA ARG A 59 11.62 6.62 5.46
C ARG A 59 11.22 6.47 6.92
N HIS A 60 11.65 5.38 7.55
CA HIS A 60 11.43 5.11 8.97
C HIS A 60 12.69 4.57 9.67
N HIS A 61 12.65 4.54 11.00
CA HIS A 61 13.78 4.09 11.82
C HIS A 61 13.80 2.59 12.11
N THR A 62 12.77 1.84 11.73
CA THR A 62 12.78 0.37 11.84
C THR A 62 13.79 -0.26 10.87
N ARG A 63 14.54 -1.26 11.34
CA ARG A 63 15.45 -2.10 10.55
C ARG A 63 15.13 -3.55 10.84
N LEU A 64 15.11 -4.36 9.79
CA LEU A 64 14.90 -5.80 9.90
C LEU A 64 16.25 -6.50 9.68
N PHE A 65 16.57 -7.45 10.56
CA PHE A 65 17.77 -8.26 10.48
C PHE A 65 17.39 -9.74 10.40
N PRO A 66 17.98 -10.51 9.48
CA PRO A 66 17.72 -11.94 9.37
C PRO A 66 18.35 -12.67 10.56
N VAL A 67 17.61 -13.62 11.13
CA VAL A 67 18.12 -14.50 12.20
C VAL A 67 18.89 -15.68 11.61
N ASN A 68 18.41 -16.19 10.47
CA ASN A 68 19.00 -17.35 9.80
C ASN A 68 19.80 -16.94 8.56
N PRO A 69 20.98 -17.53 8.30
CA PRO A 69 21.74 -17.34 7.05
C PRO A 69 20.99 -17.79 5.78
N LYS A 70 19.91 -18.55 5.92
CA LYS A 70 19.05 -18.96 4.79
C LYS A 70 18.08 -17.85 4.35
N GLU A 71 17.87 -16.86 5.20
CA GLU A 71 16.98 -15.71 4.96
C GLU A 71 17.76 -14.46 4.53
N THR A 72 19.05 -14.64 4.22
CA THR A 72 19.94 -13.58 3.75
C THR A 72 20.15 -13.66 2.24
N ASP A 73 20.14 -12.52 1.58
CA ASP A 73 20.73 -12.35 0.26
C ASP A 73 22.28 -12.45 0.33
N ARG A 74 22.96 -12.51 -0.82
CA ARG A 74 24.43 -12.57 -0.96
C ARG A 74 25.17 -11.46 -0.20
N SER A 75 24.49 -10.35 0.08
CA SER A 75 25.02 -9.21 0.83
C SER A 75 24.78 -9.27 2.35
N GLY A 76 24.20 -10.35 2.88
CA GLY A 76 23.87 -10.50 4.30
C GLY A 76 22.64 -9.73 4.77
N LYS A 77 21.80 -9.27 3.82
CA LYS A 77 20.57 -8.51 4.10
C LYS A 77 19.36 -9.41 3.99
N ILE A 78 18.23 -8.98 4.55
CA ILE A 78 16.96 -9.69 4.36
C ILE A 78 16.65 -9.91 2.87
N MET A 79 16.10 -11.06 2.53
CA MET A 79 15.71 -11.37 1.15
C MET A 79 14.62 -10.40 0.64
N PRO A 80 14.58 -10.13 -0.67
CA PRO A 80 13.43 -9.49 -1.28
C PRO A 80 12.20 -10.41 -1.15
N GLY A 81 11.04 -9.83 -0.87
CA GLY A 81 9.80 -10.55 -0.60
C GLY A 81 9.55 -10.85 0.88
N THR A 82 10.47 -10.52 1.80
CA THR A 82 10.22 -10.67 3.23
C THR A 82 9.08 -9.75 3.68
N VAL A 83 8.06 -10.35 4.29
CA VAL A 83 6.92 -9.68 4.92
C VAL A 83 6.95 -9.94 6.42
N VAL A 84 6.74 -8.89 7.22
CA VAL A 84 6.58 -8.98 8.67
C VAL A 84 5.27 -8.30 9.05
N ASP A 85 4.31 -9.08 9.52
CA ASP A 85 2.95 -8.65 9.91
C ASP A 85 2.67 -8.86 11.42
N THR A 86 3.63 -9.40 12.16
CA THR A 86 3.48 -9.78 13.58
C THR A 86 4.59 -9.21 14.46
N GLY A 87 4.27 -9.00 15.74
CA GLY A 87 5.23 -8.59 16.78
C GLY A 87 5.56 -7.09 16.81
N ILE A 88 6.11 -6.54 15.71
CA ILE A 88 6.52 -5.12 15.61
C ILE A 88 5.45 -4.20 15.05
N CYS A 89 4.37 -4.77 14.50
CA CYS A 89 3.25 -4.04 13.93
C CYS A 89 2.32 -3.48 15.02
N HIS A 90 1.47 -2.53 14.63
CA HIS A 90 0.52 -1.95 15.56
C HIS A 90 -0.49 -3.00 16.07
N PRO A 91 -0.80 -3.07 17.38
CA PRO A 91 -1.63 -4.14 17.95
C PRO A 91 -3.10 -4.09 17.56
N ARG A 92 -3.58 -2.98 16.98
CA ARG A 92 -4.99 -2.80 16.59
C ARG A 92 -5.20 -2.41 15.13
N GLU A 93 -4.16 -1.95 14.45
CA GLU A 93 -4.24 -1.47 13.07
C GLU A 93 -3.58 -2.51 12.16
N PHE A 94 -4.02 -2.59 10.92
CA PHE A 94 -3.46 -3.55 9.98
C PHE A 94 -2.22 -2.94 9.32
N ASP A 95 -1.06 -3.24 9.93
CA ASP A 95 0.24 -2.79 9.48
C ASP A 95 1.14 -3.97 9.14
N PHE A 96 1.94 -3.82 8.10
CA PHE A 96 2.95 -4.80 7.73
C PHE A 96 4.20 -4.12 7.19
N TYR A 97 5.35 -4.75 7.40
CA TYR A 97 6.61 -4.38 6.78
C TYR A 97 6.82 -5.25 5.55
N LEU A 98 7.16 -4.65 4.41
CA LEU A 98 7.50 -5.35 3.19
C LEU A 98 8.86 -4.88 2.68
N ASN A 99 9.77 -5.83 2.48
CA ASN A 99 10.98 -5.58 1.71
C ASN A 99 10.81 -6.04 0.26
N SER A 100 10.52 -5.13 -0.65
CA SER A 100 10.21 -5.47 -2.04
C SER A 100 11.42 -5.65 -2.95
N HIS A 101 12.60 -5.17 -2.57
CA HIS A 101 13.78 -5.14 -3.43
C HIS A 101 15.05 -5.56 -2.70
N ALA A 102 16.03 -6.05 -3.47
CA ALA A 102 17.35 -6.35 -2.94
C ALA A 102 18.10 -5.04 -2.65
N GLY A 103 18.64 -4.91 -1.45
CA GLY A 103 19.43 -3.74 -1.08
C GLY A 103 20.84 -3.86 -1.67
N ILE A 104 21.21 -2.97 -2.59
CA ILE A 104 22.54 -2.99 -3.25
C ILE A 104 23.64 -2.48 -2.30
N GLN A 105 23.40 -1.41 -1.53
CA GLN A 105 24.40 -0.81 -0.63
C GLN A 105 23.79 -0.38 0.70
N GLY A 106 24.51 -0.52 1.82
CA GLY A 106 24.01 -0.19 3.18
C GLY A 106 22.94 -1.14 3.72
N THR A 107 22.38 -0.90 4.92
CA THR A 107 21.28 -1.72 5.45
C THR A 107 19.99 -1.45 4.67
N THR A 108 19.27 -2.51 4.24
CA THR A 108 17.98 -2.34 3.56
C THR A 108 16.92 -1.82 4.53
N TYR A 109 16.10 -0.88 4.05
CA TYR A 109 14.95 -0.38 4.77
C TYR A 109 13.74 -1.07 4.13
N ALA A 110 13.07 -1.95 4.89
CA ALA A 110 11.73 -2.38 4.50
C ALA A 110 10.82 -1.14 4.39
N ALA A 111 9.76 -1.20 3.60
CA ALA A 111 8.72 -0.18 3.66
C ALA A 111 7.69 -0.61 4.71
N ILE A 112 7.24 0.34 5.54
CA ILE A 112 6.00 0.15 6.32
C ILE A 112 4.84 0.38 5.38
N CYS A 113 3.91 -0.55 5.35
CA CYS A 113 2.62 -0.41 4.70
C CYS A 113 1.53 -0.48 5.77
N CYS A 114 0.81 0.63 5.97
CA CYS A 114 -0.33 0.71 6.88
C CYS A 114 -1.63 0.74 6.08
N PHE A 115 -2.65 -0.03 6.48
CA PHE A 115 -4.00 0.14 5.96
C PHE A 115 -4.73 1.16 6.84
N GLY A 116 -5.28 2.22 6.24
CA GLY A 116 -5.94 3.31 6.99
C GLY A 116 -7.14 3.91 6.30
#